data_AF-A0A2V1JZ87-F1
#
_entry.id   AF-A0A2V1JZ87-F1
#
_cell.length_a   1.000
_cell.length_b   1.000
_cell.length_c   1.000
_cell.angle_alpha   90.00
_cell.angle_beta   90.00
_cell.angle_gamma   90.00
#
_symmetry.space_group_name_H-M   'P 1'
#
loop_
_entity.id
_entity.type
_entity.pdbx_description
1 polymer ?
#
loop_
_entity_poly.entity_id
_entity_poly.type
_entity_poly.pdbx_seq_one_letter_code
_entity_poly.pdbx_strand_id
1 'polypeptide(L)'
;MQIHHIDTLVSLLKVFDANYFDHALTPRLKGLNPNNRQDLSTACDMFLQAEYLAFSDRERQNFIAIIDDYLEQPDCDFGDLFASLALVFDEAIRDQRAFMGHLLTIILAYETAHV
;
A
#
# COMPACT_ATOMS: atom_id res chain seq x y z
N MET A 1 -11.02 -6.55 19.44
CA MET A 1 -11.07 -7.60 18.40
C MET A 1 -10.68 -6.93 17.09
N GLN A 2 -9.39 -6.97 16.72
CA GLN A 2 -8.81 -6.12 15.67
C GLN A 2 -7.99 -6.93 14.64
N ILE A 3 -8.09 -8.27 14.67
CA ILE A 3 -7.20 -9.17 13.93
C ILE A 3 -7.60 -9.30 12.44
N HIS A 4 -8.85 -9.03 12.07
CA HIS A 4 -9.37 -9.32 10.72
C HIS A 4 -9.04 -8.28 9.64
N HIS A 5 -8.49 -7.11 9.99
CA HIS A 5 -8.28 -6.03 9.03
C HIS A 5 -6.86 -6.01 8.43
N ILE A 6 -5.88 -6.57 9.14
CA ILE A 6 -4.47 -6.55 8.72
C ILE A 6 -4.27 -7.43 7.49
N ASP A 7 -4.82 -8.65 7.45
CA ASP A 7 -4.70 -9.56 6.30
C ASP A 7 -5.23 -8.96 4.99
N THR A 8 -6.28 -8.12 5.10
CA THR A 8 -6.82 -7.36 3.97
C THR A 8 -5.79 -6.36 3.46
N LEU A 9 -5.18 -5.55 4.33
CA LEU A 9 -4.13 -4.60 3.93
C LEU A 9 -2.83 -5.28 3.45
N VAL A 10 -2.49 -6.45 4.01
CA VAL A 10 -1.40 -7.28 3.50
C VAL A 10 -1.65 -7.61 2.03
N SER A 11 -2.87 -8.04 1.68
CA SER A 11 -3.22 -8.40 0.30
C SER A 11 -3.05 -7.24 -0.68
N LEU A 12 -3.32 -6.00 -0.25
CA LEU A 12 -3.08 -4.78 -1.04
C LEU A 12 -1.57 -4.53 -1.27
N LEU A 13 -0.74 -4.72 -0.24
CA LEU A 13 0.69 -4.41 -0.27
C LEU A 13 1.58 -5.55 -0.78
N LYS A 14 1.04 -6.75 -1.01
CA LYS A 14 1.78 -7.91 -1.55
C LYS A 14 2.54 -7.60 -2.84
N VAL A 15 2.05 -6.66 -3.65
CA VAL A 15 2.72 -6.21 -4.87
C VAL A 15 4.08 -5.55 -4.62
N PHE A 16 4.44 -5.26 -3.37
CA PHE A 16 5.75 -4.75 -2.97
C PHE A 16 6.47 -5.67 -1.96
N ASP A 17 5.93 -6.85 -1.66
CA ASP A 17 6.54 -7.80 -0.74
C ASP A 17 7.53 -8.70 -1.48
N ALA A 18 8.77 -8.79 -1.01
CA ALA A 18 9.85 -9.60 -1.57
C ALA A 18 9.48 -11.08 -1.73
N ASN A 19 8.54 -11.59 -0.94
CA ASN A 19 8.07 -12.97 -1.05
C ASN A 19 7.15 -13.20 -2.25
N TYR A 20 6.57 -12.15 -2.83
CA TYR A 20 5.60 -12.20 -3.93
C TYR A 20 6.04 -11.38 -5.15
N PHE A 21 6.97 -10.45 -4.97
CA PHE A 21 7.46 -9.55 -6.01
C PHE A 21 8.34 -10.28 -7.02
N ASP A 22 8.13 -9.99 -8.31
CA ASP A 22 9.03 -10.47 -9.35
C ASP A 22 10.39 -9.75 -9.25
N HIS A 23 11.40 -10.45 -8.74
CA HIS A 23 12.76 -9.91 -8.61
C HIS A 23 13.37 -9.42 -9.93
N ALA A 24 12.88 -9.88 -11.09
CA ALA A 24 13.30 -9.33 -12.38
C ALA A 24 12.89 -7.86 -12.56
N LEU A 25 11.88 -7.39 -11.83
CA LEU A 25 11.36 -6.03 -11.86
C LEU A 25 12.01 -5.11 -10.82
N THR A 26 12.84 -5.63 -9.91
CA THR A 26 13.53 -4.83 -8.87
C THR A 26 14.30 -3.63 -9.43
N PRO A 27 14.98 -3.69 -10.60
CA PRO A 27 15.65 -2.53 -11.17
C PRO A 27 14.73 -1.32 -11.45
N ARG A 28 13.41 -1.53 -11.57
CA ARG A 28 12.43 -0.45 -11.79
C ARG A 28 12.05 0.29 -10.50
N LEU A 29 12.21 -0.36 -9.34
CA LEU A 29 12.01 0.27 -8.03
C LEU A 29 13.27 0.97 -7.50
N LYS A 30 14.43 0.68 -8.11
CA LYS A 30 15.72 1.19 -7.67
C LYS A 30 15.73 2.72 -7.63
N GLY A 31 16.05 3.28 -6.46
CA GLY A 31 16.10 4.71 -6.23
C GLY A 31 14.75 5.41 -6.00
N LEU A 32 13.62 4.69 -6.02
CA LEU A 32 12.33 5.24 -5.59
C LEU A 32 12.26 5.20 -4.06
N ASN A 33 12.03 6.36 -3.43
CA ASN A 33 11.92 6.46 -1.99
C ASN A 33 10.45 6.30 -1.53
N PRO A 34 10.07 5.26 -0.76
CA PRO A 34 8.68 5.07 -0.31
C PRO A 34 8.22 6.16 0.66
N ASN A 35 9.12 6.96 1.22
CA ASN A 35 8.80 8.10 2.08
C ASN A 35 8.56 9.39 1.28
N ASN A 36 8.83 9.39 -0.03
CA ASN A 36 8.51 10.50 -0.92
C ASN A 36 7.20 10.22 -1.64
N ARG A 37 6.24 11.13 -1.53
CA ARG A 37 4.90 10.98 -2.13
C ARG A 37 4.94 10.73 -3.64
N GLN A 38 5.81 11.42 -4.37
CA GLN A 38 5.89 11.30 -5.83
C GLN A 38 6.48 9.96 -6.26
N ASP A 39 7.53 9.52 -5.57
CA ASP A 39 8.18 8.24 -5.85
C ASP A 39 7.27 7.07 -5.48
N LEU A 40 6.54 7.17 -4.35
CA LEU A 40 5.54 6.19 -3.95
C LEU A 40 4.40 6.11 -4.98
N SER A 41 3.87 7.25 -5.44
CA SER A 41 2.87 7.27 -6.52
C SER A 41 3.40 6.59 -7.77
N THR A 42 4.65 6.87 -8.14
CA THR A 42 5.30 6.29 -9.31
C THR A 42 5.43 4.77 -9.18
N ALA A 43 5.81 4.26 -7.99
CA ALA A 43 5.85 2.83 -7.72
C ALA A 43 4.45 2.19 -7.76
N CYS A 44 3.44 2.84 -7.19
CA CYS A 44 2.06 2.37 -7.23
C CYS A 44 1.52 2.31 -8.67
N ASP A 45 1.78 3.33 -9.49
CA ASP A 45 1.32 3.33 -10.89
C ASP A 45 1.95 2.18 -11.69
N MET A 46 3.20 1.83 -11.38
CA MET A 46 3.90 0.72 -12.06
C MET A 46 3.41 -0.67 -11.64
N PHE A 47 3.10 -0.87 -10.36
CA PHE A 47 2.95 -2.21 -9.78
C PHE A 47 1.63 -2.45 -9.07
N LEU A 48 1.03 -1.42 -8.49
CA LEU A 48 -0.20 -1.54 -7.72
C LEU A 48 -1.43 -1.26 -8.56
N GLN A 49 -1.42 -0.30 -9.48
CA GLN A 49 -2.64 0.19 -10.14
C GLN A 49 -3.42 -0.93 -10.83
N ALA A 50 -2.77 -1.72 -11.68
CA ALA A 50 -3.44 -2.80 -12.41
C ALA A 50 -4.00 -3.88 -11.46
N GLU A 51 -3.23 -4.27 -10.44
CA GLU A 51 -3.63 -5.25 -9.43
C GLU A 51 -4.78 -4.72 -8.56
N TYR A 52 -4.71 -3.45 -8.15
CA TYR A 52 -5.74 -2.77 -7.39
C TYR A 52 -7.08 -2.79 -8.14
N LEU A 53 -7.07 -2.46 -9.43
CA LEU A 53 -8.26 -2.41 -10.27
C LEU A 53 -8.81 -3.79 -10.62
N ALA A 54 -8.01 -4.86 -10.47
CA ALA A 54 -8.47 -6.23 -10.65
C ALA A 54 -9.29 -6.74 -9.46
N PHE A 55 -9.17 -6.13 -8.27
CA PHE A 55 -10.03 -6.45 -7.13
C PHE A 55 -11.48 -6.03 -7.38
N SER A 56 -12.42 -6.73 -6.73
CA SER A 56 -13.83 -6.35 -6.78
C SER A 56 -14.06 -4.99 -6.12
N ASP A 57 -15.12 -4.28 -6.54
CA ASP A 57 -15.48 -2.99 -5.94
C ASP A 57 -15.61 -3.07 -4.41
N ARG A 58 -16.15 -4.19 -3.91
CA ARG A 58 -16.28 -4.43 -2.47
C ARG A 58 -14.92 -4.51 -1.77
N GLU A 59 -13.95 -5.19 -2.36
CA GLU A 59 -12.59 -5.28 -1.79
C GLU A 59 -11.90 -3.92 -1.82
N ARG A 60 -12.03 -3.18 -2.92
CA ARG A 60 -11.46 -1.83 -3.05
C ARG A 60 -12.03 -0.86 -2.02
N GLN A 61 -13.35 -0.86 -1.83
CA GLN A 61 -14.00 -0.08 -0.77
C GLN A 61 -13.56 -0.52 0.64
N ASN A 62 -13.34 -1.82 0.86
CA ASN A 62 -12.81 -2.30 2.14
C ASN A 62 -11.38 -1.80 2.40
N PHE A 63 -10.50 -1.77 1.40
CA PHE A 63 -9.15 -1.22 1.58
C PHE A 63 -9.20 0.24 2.01
N ILE A 64 -10.00 1.06 1.31
CA ILE A 64 -10.19 2.48 1.62
C ILE A 64 -10.70 2.65 3.05
N ALA A 65 -11.80 1.97 3.41
CA ALA A 65 -12.41 2.09 4.73
C ALA A 65 -11.46 1.69 5.86
N ILE A 66 -10.72 0.58 5.69
CA ILE A 66 -9.78 0.13 6.72
C ILE A 66 -8.64 1.13 6.90
N ILE A 67 -8.06 1.65 5.81
CA ILE A 67 -6.96 2.62 5.93
C ILE A 67 -7.44 3.91 6.57
N ASP A 68 -8.62 4.42 6.16
CA ASP A 68 -9.23 5.62 6.71
C ASP A 68 -9.51 5.47 8.22
N ASP A 69 -10.15 4.38 8.64
CA ASP A 69 -10.44 4.07 10.05
C ASP A 69 -9.17 4.07 10.93
N TYR A 70 -8.06 3.52 10.43
CA TYR A 70 -6.77 3.53 11.14
C TYR A 70 -6.17 4.94 11.21
N LEU A 71 -6.32 5.74 10.15
CA LEU A 71 -5.81 7.10 10.10
C LEU A 71 -6.63 8.06 10.98
N GLU A 72 -7.92 7.82 11.16
CA GLU A 72 -8.77 8.60 12.09
C GLU A 72 -8.49 8.30 13.56
N GLN A 73 -7.98 7.10 13.88
CA GLN A 73 -7.67 6.67 15.25
C GLN A 73 -6.19 6.96 15.60
N PRO A 74 -5.88 7.95 16.46
CA PRO A 74 -4.49 8.33 16.76
C PRO A 74 -3.70 7.25 17.48
N ASP A 75 -4.38 6.40 18.26
CA ASP A 75 -3.78 5.34 19.07
C ASP A 75 -3.56 4.04 18.30
N CYS A 76 -4.03 3.95 17.05
CA CYS A 76 -3.78 2.79 16.19
C CYS A 76 -2.50 2.99 15.38
N ASP A 77 -1.74 1.91 15.19
CA ASP A 77 -0.57 1.90 14.31
C ASP A 77 -0.68 0.78 13.25
N PHE A 78 0.22 0.82 12.28
CA PHE A 78 0.32 -0.20 11.23
C PHE A 78 1.47 -1.18 11.49
N GLY A 79 1.97 -1.25 12.73
CA GLY A 79 3.17 -2.01 13.10
C GLY A 79 3.06 -3.47 12.70
N ASP A 80 1.96 -4.13 13.06
CA ASP A 80 1.72 -5.54 12.73
C ASP A 80 1.64 -5.78 11.21
N LEU A 81 1.05 -4.84 10.46
CA LEU A 81 1.01 -4.89 8.99
C LEU A 81 2.42 -4.85 8.41
N PHE A 82 3.23 -3.87 8.78
CA PHE A 82 4.59 -3.73 8.24
C PHE A 82 5.55 -4.79 8.78
N ALA A 83 5.30 -5.37 9.96
CA ALA A 83 6.04 -6.51 10.46
C ALA A 83 5.75 -7.81 9.67
N SER A 84 4.59 -7.90 9.03
CA SER A 84 4.19 -9.06 8.21
C SER A 84 4.70 -9.04 6.76
N LEU A 85 5.30 -7.93 6.33
CA LEU A 85 5.72 -7.70 4.94
C LEU A 85 7.24 -7.49 4.86
N ALA A 86 7.86 -8.06 3.83
CA ALA A 86 9.27 -7.80 3.51
C ALA A 86 9.37 -6.86 2.29
N LEU A 87 9.20 -5.55 2.50
CA LEU A 87 9.08 -4.62 1.37
C LEU A 87 10.37 -4.49 0.54
N VAL A 88 10.25 -4.49 -0.79
CA VAL A 88 11.39 -4.47 -1.74
C VAL A 88 11.98 -3.07 -2.02
N PHE A 89 11.55 -2.04 -1.31
CA PHE A 89 12.12 -0.69 -1.46
C PHE A 89 13.57 -0.63 -0.93
N ASP A 90 14.42 0.16 -1.59
CA ASP A 90 15.82 0.37 -1.15
C ASP A 90 15.90 1.07 0.23
N GLU A 91 14.90 1.91 0.54
CA GLU A 91 14.80 2.61 1.82
C GLU A 91 13.66 2.04 2.67
N ALA A 92 13.90 1.95 3.98
CA ALA A 92 12.86 1.62 4.94
C ALA A 92 11.81 2.74 5.05
N ILE A 93 10.56 2.35 5.36
CA ILE A 93 9.49 3.28 5.68
C ILE A 93 9.74 3.85 7.08
N ARG A 94 9.85 5.17 7.17
CA ARG A 94 10.17 5.93 8.40
C ARG A 94 8.91 6.30 9.18
N ASP A 95 7.82 6.55 8.46
CA ASP A 95 6.51 6.88 9.01
C ASP A 95 5.44 6.07 8.29
N GLN A 96 4.98 5.02 8.97
CA GLN A 96 3.99 4.08 8.44
C GLN A 96 2.63 4.76 8.23
N ARG A 97 2.24 5.71 9.09
CA ARG A 97 0.96 6.42 8.95
C ARG A 97 1.00 7.38 7.77
N ALA A 98 2.11 8.10 7.59
CA ALA A 98 2.30 8.96 6.42
C ALA A 98 2.30 8.15 5.12
N PHE A 99 3.01 7.00 5.09
CA PHE A 99 2.99 6.08 3.95
C PHE A 99 1.56 5.62 3.63
N MET A 100 0.80 5.13 4.61
CA MET A 100 -0.56 4.65 4.40
C MET A 100 -1.52 5.78 4.00
N GLY A 101 -1.34 7.01 4.51
CA GLY A 101 -2.10 8.18 4.06
C GLY A 101 -1.81 8.58 2.62
N HIS A 102 -0.55 8.47 2.17
CA HIS A 102 -0.21 8.65 0.77
C HIS A 102 -0.79 7.55 -0.11
N LEU A 103 -0.70 6.30 0.32
CA LEU A 103 -1.33 5.16 -0.36
C LEU A 103 -2.84 5.35 -0.51
N LEU A 104 -3.55 5.76 0.54
CA LEU A 104 -4.97 6.06 0.50
C LEU A 104 -5.30 7.12 -0.56
N THR A 105 -4.51 8.20 -0.59
CA THR A 105 -4.67 9.26 -1.61
C THR A 105 -4.50 8.73 -3.03
N ILE A 106 -3.53 7.83 -3.25
CA ILE A 106 -3.23 7.24 -4.55
C ILE A 106 -4.38 6.32 -5.00
N ILE A 107 -4.84 5.40 -4.14
CA ILE A 107 -5.91 4.47 -4.53
C ILE A 107 -7.26 5.17 -4.72
N LEU A 108 -7.54 6.23 -3.96
CA LEU A 108 -8.71 7.10 -4.21
C LEU A 108 -8.64 7.76 -5.59
N ALA A 109 -7.45 8.16 -6.03
CA ALA A 109 -7.27 8.73 -7.37
C ALA A 109 -7.56 7.68 -8.46
N TYR A 110 -7.18 6.41 -8.25
CA TYR A 110 -7.51 5.32 -9.18
C TYR A 110 -9.02 5.11 -9.34
N GLU A 111 -9.80 5.21 -8.25
CA GLU A 111 -11.26 5.15 -8.34
C GLU A 111 -11.84 6.28 -9.19
N THR A 112 -11.33 7.51 -9.04
CA THR A 112 -11.85 8.66 -9.79
C THR A 112 -11.45 8.70 -11.26
N ALA A 113 -10.30 8.10 -11.61
CA ALA A 113 -9.78 8.11 -12.96
C ALA A 113 -10.44 7.05 -13.87
N HIS A 114 -11.27 6.16 -13.31
CA HIS A 114 -11.87 5.02 -14.01
C HIS A 114 -13.41 5.08 -14.05
N VAL A 115 -14.00 6.23 -13.70
CA VAL A 115 -15.43 6.55 -13.88
C VAL A 115 -15.65 7.30 -15.19
#